data_AF-F1KW79-F1
#
_entry.id   AF-F1KW79-F1
#
_cell.length_a   1.000
_cell.length_b   1.000
_cell.length_c   1.000
_cell.angle_alpha   90.00
_cell.angle_beta   90.00
_cell.angle_gamma   90.00
#
_symmetry.space_group_name_H-M   'P 1'
#
loop_
_entity.id
_entity.type
_entity.pdbx_description
1 polymer ?
#
loop_
_entity_poly.entity_id
_entity_poly.type
_entity_poly.pdbx_seq_one_letter_code
_entity_poly.pdbx_strand_id
1 'polypeptide(L)'
;MKEGWKSHSCYAEHGVDGSLCSFVIYLSEVENHCPMLEWRKRSVGTKRTTAFPSAEVQRNLSGLLKLMYDSDVNYKFIKERISRLWPKWLQAFDYNLLRWPKSLQHRRRLNVVVHMGFLSKEAGFKFGEKSTGGGPLGELVQWSDLLSTLYVLGHNLFISTETVTFKSNLANFAEKTPCYTASSQSLHLIFTDIVGVRYMRREMKRFFLENRCLLRVLDSFGTHAEFNLQSYFLSHKVELGGRSNPWGGSGLELQQFMTMYPHTDDNTFLGFVVETHDVDETLLRTNDTLVYGKEIYMWNGSDELLDKVAQFSQLHATVADATELRGRSVINHGLLSGFELHSLLRKVKVFLGLGFPLEGPAPLEAVANGAVFINPAFHPPKSRKTYAFFEEKPTLRELTSQNPYVERFIGRPHVITIDVTDMHKVEEAMKEALSSKPTPYLPFEFTTSGMLQRVNVLVNKQNFCTTSNFPPRSAAHVVYANRSQSCEKGCREHGLICERSFFDVINQESIVNRNGNCDRIELVASPLAPYNCHRQAERMLFSCASVPQSDEIQRICPCRDFIPGQIALCSLCL
;
A
#
# COMPACT_ATOMS: atom_id res chain seq x y z
N MET A 1 -36.89 11.65 3.89
CA MET A 1 -37.47 12.07 5.18
C MET A 1 -38.98 12.29 5.14
N LYS A 2 -39.52 13.22 4.33
CA LYS A 2 -40.97 13.55 4.31
C LYS A 2 -41.91 12.32 4.26
N GLU A 3 -41.59 11.34 3.43
CA GLU A 3 -42.42 10.13 3.25
C GLU A 3 -42.10 9.00 4.24
N GLY A 4 -40.92 9.03 4.88
CA GLY A 4 -40.34 7.86 5.55
C GLY A 4 -39.95 8.06 7.01
N TRP A 5 -40.05 9.26 7.58
CA TRP A 5 -39.53 9.53 8.93
C TRP A 5 -40.29 8.81 10.06
N LYS A 6 -41.52 8.33 9.81
CA LYS A 6 -42.28 7.50 10.77
C LYS A 6 -42.00 6.01 10.67
N SER A 7 -41.19 5.58 9.69
CA SER A 7 -40.91 4.16 9.47
C SER A 7 -40.12 3.51 10.60
N HIS A 8 -39.38 4.31 11.38
CA HIS A 8 -38.56 3.83 12.50
C HIS A 8 -38.66 4.83 13.67
N SER A 9 -38.82 4.33 14.90
CA SER A 9 -38.98 5.17 16.11
C SER A 9 -37.78 6.11 16.33
N CYS A 10 -36.60 5.66 15.90
CA CYS A 10 -35.35 6.36 16.11
C CYS A 10 -35.27 7.74 15.47
N TYR A 11 -36.08 8.06 14.45
CA TYR A 11 -36.11 9.41 13.88
C TYR A 11 -36.73 10.38 14.89
N ALA A 12 -37.84 9.97 15.52
CA ALA A 12 -38.49 10.76 16.57
C ALA A 12 -37.57 10.90 17.81
N GLU A 13 -36.81 9.86 18.15
CA GLU A 13 -35.80 9.90 19.24
C GLU A 13 -34.69 10.95 18.96
N HIS A 14 -34.36 11.21 17.70
CA HIS A 14 -33.43 12.28 17.29
C HIS A 14 -34.10 13.65 17.11
N GLY A 15 -35.35 13.81 17.56
CA GLY A 15 -36.09 15.07 17.49
C GLY A 15 -36.71 15.36 16.13
N VAL A 16 -36.85 14.35 15.26
CA VAL A 16 -37.63 14.49 14.02
C VAL A 16 -39.12 14.48 14.36
N ASP A 17 -39.78 15.61 14.13
CA ASP A 17 -41.19 15.83 14.48
C ASP A 17 -42.12 15.91 13.25
N GLY A 18 -41.56 15.77 12.05
CA GLY A 18 -42.29 15.89 10.79
C GLY A 18 -42.19 17.27 10.12
N SER A 19 -41.63 18.27 10.81
CA SER A 19 -41.34 19.58 10.22
C SER A 19 -40.16 19.52 9.25
N LEU A 20 -40.14 20.42 8.25
CA LEU A 20 -39.00 20.54 7.35
C LEU A 20 -37.70 20.90 8.10
N CYS A 21 -37.81 21.72 9.15
CA CYS A 21 -36.68 22.13 9.97
C CYS A 21 -36.06 20.92 10.70
N SER A 22 -36.87 20.07 11.33
CA SER A 22 -36.37 18.88 12.00
C SER A 22 -35.70 17.89 11.03
N PHE A 23 -36.22 17.76 9.80
CA PHE A 23 -35.57 16.97 8.75
C PHE A 23 -34.20 17.52 8.37
N VAL A 24 -34.09 18.83 8.11
CA VAL A 24 -32.82 19.46 7.72
C VAL A 24 -31.80 19.37 8.84
N ILE A 25 -32.22 19.58 10.10
CA ILE A 25 -31.36 19.42 11.28
C ILE A 25 -30.87 17.97 11.38
N TYR A 26 -31.77 16.98 11.27
CA TYR A 26 -31.40 15.57 11.32
C TYR A 26 -30.43 15.19 10.20
N LEU A 27 -30.73 15.57 8.95
CA LEU A 27 -29.89 15.28 7.79
C LEU A 27 -28.55 16.02 7.82
N SER A 28 -28.45 17.17 8.49
CA SER A 28 -27.19 17.92 8.58
C SER A 28 -26.34 17.54 9.79
N GLU A 29 -26.94 17.27 10.94
CA GLU A 29 -26.23 17.09 12.20
C GLU A 29 -26.08 15.62 12.60
N VAL A 30 -27.00 14.75 12.18
CA VAL A 30 -26.97 13.32 12.47
C VAL A 30 -26.41 12.54 11.29
N GLU A 31 -26.94 12.73 10.08
CA GLU A 31 -26.53 11.96 8.90
C GLU A 31 -25.48 12.66 8.01
N ASN A 32 -25.20 13.94 8.24
CA ASN A 32 -24.22 14.75 7.46
C ASN A 32 -24.43 14.74 5.93
N HIS A 33 -25.67 14.55 5.48
CA HIS A 33 -26.10 14.67 4.08
C HIS A 33 -26.38 16.12 3.67
N CYS A 34 -26.60 17.00 4.65
CA CYS A 34 -26.82 18.43 4.44
C CYS A 34 -25.77 19.27 5.18
N PRO A 35 -25.44 20.49 4.71
CA PRO A 35 -24.59 21.41 5.46
C PRO A 35 -25.23 21.82 6.80
N MET A 36 -24.43 21.92 7.87
CA MET A 36 -24.90 22.46 9.15
C MET A 36 -25.34 23.91 9.01
N LEU A 37 -26.49 24.24 9.61
CA LEU A 37 -27.06 25.59 9.64
C LEU A 37 -26.18 26.55 10.44
N GLU A 38 -25.97 27.77 9.95
CA GLU A 38 -25.02 28.74 10.54
C GLU A 38 -25.29 29.07 12.02
N TRP A 39 -26.57 29.18 12.42
CA TRP A 39 -26.92 29.42 13.83
C TRP A 39 -26.68 28.20 14.72
N ARG A 40 -26.70 26.98 14.18
CA ARG A 40 -26.36 25.74 14.90
C ARG A 40 -24.85 25.59 15.07
N LYS A 41 -24.03 26.06 14.12
CA LYS A 41 -22.56 26.10 14.27
C LYS A 41 -22.11 26.85 15.53
N ARG A 42 -22.83 27.91 15.92
CA ARG A 42 -22.57 28.69 17.15
C ARG A 42 -23.03 27.99 18.43
N SER A 43 -24.11 27.20 18.36
CA SER A 43 -24.69 26.46 19.49
C SER A 43 -23.98 25.14 19.81
N VAL A 44 -23.26 24.54 18.86
CA VAL A 44 -22.58 23.24 19.02
C VAL A 44 -21.25 23.35 19.79
N GLY A 45 -20.73 24.56 20.02
CA GLY A 45 -19.51 24.80 20.79
C GLY A 45 -19.53 24.33 22.24
N THR A 46 -20.70 23.98 22.80
CA THR A 46 -20.85 23.64 24.24
C THR A 46 -21.49 22.28 24.54
N LYS A 47 -22.00 21.51 23.56
CA LYS A 47 -22.66 20.22 23.84
C LYS A 47 -22.49 19.16 22.74
N ARG A 48 -21.26 18.84 22.36
CA ARG A 48 -20.96 17.66 21.53
C ARG A 48 -20.27 16.56 22.36
N THR A 49 -21.00 15.97 23.30
CA THR A 49 -20.59 14.73 23.98
C THR A 49 -21.33 13.54 23.37
N THR A 50 -21.15 13.29 22.08
CA THR A 50 -21.05 11.89 21.65
C THR A 50 -19.63 11.48 21.99
N ALA A 51 -19.39 11.05 23.22
CA ALA A 51 -18.08 10.65 23.70
C ALA A 51 -17.70 9.34 22.96
N PHE A 52 -17.16 9.48 21.75
CA PHE A 52 -16.53 8.36 21.08
C PHE A 52 -15.41 7.84 21.99
N PRO A 53 -15.27 6.52 22.16
CA PRO A 53 -14.18 5.99 22.96
C PRO A 53 -12.86 6.51 22.40
N SER A 54 -12.03 7.11 23.23
CA SER A 54 -10.68 7.54 22.84
C SER A 54 -9.82 6.31 22.56
N ALA A 55 -8.97 6.40 21.54
CA ALA A 55 -7.98 5.37 21.25
C ALA A 55 -6.80 5.50 22.21
N GLU A 56 -6.62 4.51 23.07
CA GLU A 56 -5.49 4.42 24.00
C GLU A 56 -4.48 3.40 23.53
N VAL A 57 -3.19 3.71 23.72
CA VAL A 57 -2.10 2.82 23.31
C VAL A 57 -2.25 1.43 23.92
N GLN A 58 -2.22 0.38 23.09
CA GLN A 58 -2.25 -1.00 23.60
C GLN A 58 -0.84 -1.53 23.76
N ARG A 59 -0.52 -1.94 25.00
CA ARG A 59 0.78 -2.53 25.34
C ARG A 59 0.71 -4.04 25.57
N ASN A 60 -0.49 -4.64 25.54
CA ASN A 60 -0.72 -6.05 25.83
C ASN A 60 -0.58 -6.95 24.58
N LEU A 61 0.62 -7.48 24.34
CA LEU A 61 0.86 -8.42 23.24
C LEU A 61 -0.06 -9.65 23.30
N SER A 62 -0.25 -10.25 24.48
CA SER A 62 -1.10 -11.44 24.64
C SER A 62 -2.54 -11.16 24.22
N GLY A 63 -3.03 -9.95 24.45
CA GLY A 63 -4.33 -9.48 23.98
C GLY A 63 -4.46 -9.55 22.47
N LEU A 64 -3.48 -9.03 21.73
CA LEU A 64 -3.44 -9.12 20.26
C LEU A 64 -3.37 -10.57 19.77
N LEU A 65 -2.48 -11.38 20.36
CA LEU A 65 -2.29 -12.77 19.91
C LEU A 65 -3.55 -13.63 20.08
N LYS A 66 -4.36 -13.36 21.11
CA LYS A 66 -5.64 -14.05 21.37
C LYS A 66 -6.73 -13.74 20.34
N LEU A 67 -6.66 -12.59 19.65
CA LEU A 67 -7.61 -12.26 18.57
C LEU A 67 -7.39 -13.11 17.32
N MET A 68 -6.23 -13.75 17.18
CA MET A 68 -5.83 -14.56 16.04
C MET A 68 -6.04 -16.06 16.34
N TYR A 69 -7.31 -16.49 16.41
CA TYR A 69 -7.67 -17.82 16.93
C TYR A 69 -8.22 -18.80 15.88
N ASP A 70 -8.69 -18.32 14.71
CA ASP A 70 -9.44 -19.18 13.77
C ASP A 70 -8.58 -20.15 12.95
N SER A 71 -7.26 -19.99 12.93
CA SER A 71 -6.32 -20.94 12.29
C SER A 71 -4.89 -20.79 12.82
N ASP A 72 -4.43 -21.75 13.62
CA ASP A 72 -3.06 -21.71 14.16
C ASP A 72 -1.98 -21.75 13.07
N VAL A 73 -2.21 -22.51 12.00
CA VAL A 73 -1.27 -22.63 10.87
C VAL A 73 -1.12 -21.30 10.13
N ASN A 74 -2.24 -20.62 9.85
CA ASN A 74 -2.20 -19.35 9.13
C ASN A 74 -1.53 -18.24 9.95
N TYR A 75 -1.69 -18.26 11.27
CA TYR A 75 -1.16 -17.22 12.13
C TYR A 75 0.25 -17.48 12.65
N LYS A 76 0.84 -18.66 12.44
CA LYS A 76 2.16 -18.99 13.02
C LYS A 76 3.21 -17.93 12.71
N PHE A 77 3.45 -17.65 11.42
CA PHE A 77 4.41 -16.63 10.99
C PHE A 77 4.04 -15.23 11.52
N ILE A 78 2.76 -14.88 11.46
CA ILE A 78 2.27 -13.56 11.89
C ILE A 78 2.53 -13.36 13.39
N LYS A 79 2.12 -14.30 14.24
CA LYS A 79 2.31 -14.27 15.69
C LYS A 79 3.79 -14.19 16.06
N GLU A 80 4.64 -14.99 15.40
CA GLU A 80 6.08 -15.01 15.64
C GLU A 80 6.72 -13.66 15.28
N ARG A 81 6.41 -13.09 14.11
CA ARG A 81 6.94 -11.80 13.68
C ARG A 81 6.49 -10.65 14.59
N ILE A 82 5.19 -10.59 14.90
CA ILE A 82 4.63 -9.57 15.81
C ILE A 82 5.35 -9.63 17.16
N SER A 83 5.54 -10.85 17.70
CA SER A 83 6.21 -11.03 18.99
C SER A 83 7.65 -10.54 18.99
N ARG A 84 8.41 -10.81 17.91
CA ARG A 84 9.80 -10.31 17.77
C ARG A 84 9.87 -8.78 17.69
N LEU A 85 8.97 -8.16 16.92
CA LEU A 85 8.98 -6.71 16.69
C LEU A 85 8.24 -5.91 17.77
N TRP A 86 7.55 -6.56 18.71
CA TRP A 86 6.69 -5.90 19.69
C TRP A 86 7.38 -4.78 20.49
N PRO A 87 8.62 -4.95 21.01
CA PRO A 87 9.31 -3.87 21.70
C PRO A 87 9.56 -2.64 20.80
N LYS A 88 9.91 -2.87 19.52
CA LYS A 88 10.16 -1.81 18.53
C LYS A 88 8.88 -1.06 18.17
N TRP A 89 7.72 -1.72 18.20
CA TRP A 89 6.43 -1.07 18.00
C TRP A 89 6.05 -0.14 19.16
N LEU A 90 6.28 -0.55 20.40
CA LEU A 90 6.02 0.29 21.56
C LEU A 90 6.95 1.51 21.59
N GLN A 91 8.24 1.30 21.32
CA GLN A 91 9.22 2.40 21.19
C GLN A 91 8.83 3.36 20.05
N ALA A 92 8.36 2.85 18.92
CA ALA A 92 7.89 3.67 17.81
C ALA A 92 6.69 4.54 18.18
N PHE A 93 5.75 4.02 18.97
CA PHE A 93 4.62 4.82 19.47
C PHE A 93 5.12 5.96 20.36
N ASP A 94 5.98 5.66 21.33
CA ASP A 94 6.52 6.65 22.26
C ASP A 94 7.35 7.72 21.52
N TYR A 95 8.16 7.31 20.53
CA TYR A 95 8.89 8.23 19.65
C TYR A 95 7.97 9.15 18.85
N ASN A 96 6.93 8.59 18.21
CA ASN A 96 5.97 9.37 17.43
C ASN A 96 5.19 10.36 18.31
N LEU A 97 4.86 9.97 19.55
CA LEU A 97 4.16 10.84 20.50
C LEU A 97 5.01 12.06 20.86
N LEU A 98 6.32 11.88 21.05
CA LEU A 98 7.25 12.97 21.32
C LEU A 98 7.49 13.86 20.09
N ARG A 99 7.64 13.25 18.90
CA ARG A 99 7.99 13.96 17.66
C ARG A 99 6.80 14.68 17.02
N TRP A 100 5.62 14.07 17.06
CA TRP A 100 4.39 14.57 16.41
C TRP A 100 3.17 14.42 17.32
N PRO A 101 3.15 15.07 18.51
CA PRO A 101 2.10 14.87 19.52
C PRO A 101 0.70 15.15 18.98
N LYS A 102 0.54 16.18 18.14
CA LYS A 102 -0.75 16.56 17.53
C LYS A 102 -1.36 15.44 16.66
N SER A 103 -0.53 14.58 16.07
CA SER A 103 -1.01 13.47 15.24
C SER A 103 -1.57 12.31 16.06
N LEU A 104 -1.20 12.20 17.35
CA LEU A 104 -1.58 11.09 18.23
C LEU A 104 -2.57 11.47 19.34
N GLN A 105 -2.82 12.76 19.56
CA GLN A 105 -3.80 13.27 20.52
C GLN A 105 -5.24 13.19 20.00
N HIS A 106 -6.20 13.04 20.92
CA HIS A 106 -7.65 13.06 20.65
C HIS A 106 -8.14 12.10 19.55
N ARG A 107 -7.45 10.96 19.39
CA ARG A 107 -7.81 9.96 18.39
C ARG A 107 -9.04 9.17 18.83
N ARG A 108 -9.92 8.89 17.88
CA ARG A 108 -11.09 8.02 18.08
C ARG A 108 -10.68 6.56 17.98
N ARG A 109 -11.17 5.73 18.89
CA ARG A 109 -11.09 4.27 18.76
C ARG A 109 -12.05 3.80 17.66
N LEU A 110 -11.49 3.12 16.66
CA LEU A 110 -12.22 2.56 15.53
C LEU A 110 -12.45 1.06 15.77
N ASN A 111 -13.61 0.55 15.33
CA ASN A 111 -13.85 -0.88 15.15
C ASN A 111 -13.41 -1.25 13.72
N VAL A 112 -12.37 -2.08 13.65
CA VAL A 112 -11.68 -2.44 12.41
C VAL A 112 -11.77 -3.94 12.20
N VAL A 113 -12.37 -4.34 11.10
CA VAL A 113 -12.37 -5.74 10.67
C VAL A 113 -11.17 -5.97 9.77
N VAL A 114 -10.42 -7.03 10.00
CA VAL A 114 -9.24 -7.40 9.24
C VAL A 114 -9.42 -8.82 8.72
N HIS A 115 -9.61 -8.98 7.41
CA HIS A 115 -9.80 -10.28 6.79
C HIS A 115 -8.78 -10.58 5.70
N MET A 116 -7.93 -11.56 5.98
CA MET A 116 -6.90 -12.06 5.06
C MET A 116 -7.48 -13.20 4.20
N GLY A 117 -8.20 -12.83 3.15
CA GLY A 117 -8.89 -13.78 2.26
C GLY A 117 -7.95 -14.74 1.54
N PHE A 118 -6.71 -14.34 1.23
CA PHE A 118 -5.73 -15.22 0.58
C PHE A 118 -5.29 -16.43 1.45
N LEU A 119 -5.52 -16.38 2.77
CA LEU A 119 -5.23 -17.45 3.72
C LEU A 119 -6.41 -18.40 3.94
N SER A 120 -7.58 -18.11 3.37
CA SER A 120 -8.76 -18.91 3.57
C SER A 120 -8.64 -20.28 2.89
N LYS A 121 -9.34 -21.29 3.41
CA LYS A 121 -9.39 -22.62 2.80
C LYS A 121 -9.92 -22.58 1.37
N GLU A 122 -10.90 -21.73 1.12
CA GLU A 122 -11.54 -21.53 -0.19
C GLU A 122 -10.61 -20.89 -1.21
N ALA A 123 -9.62 -20.09 -0.78
CA ALA A 123 -8.60 -19.54 -1.66
C ALA A 123 -7.64 -20.63 -2.18
N GLY A 124 -7.43 -21.69 -1.41
CA GLY A 124 -6.63 -22.86 -1.81
C GLY A 124 -5.12 -22.61 -1.99
N PHE A 125 -4.63 -21.40 -1.68
CA PHE A 125 -3.22 -21.04 -1.91
C PHE A 125 -2.24 -21.66 -0.91
N LYS A 126 -2.72 -21.99 0.31
CA LYS A 126 -1.94 -22.62 1.38
C LYS A 126 -0.70 -21.82 1.81
N PHE A 127 -0.79 -20.50 1.83
CA PHE A 127 0.33 -19.63 2.21
C PHE A 127 0.76 -19.84 3.68
N GLY A 128 -0.19 -20.09 4.58
CA GLY A 128 0.10 -20.42 5.98
C GLY A 128 1.01 -21.64 6.12
N GLU A 129 0.66 -22.74 5.45
CA GLU A 129 1.46 -23.98 5.43
C GLU A 129 2.85 -23.77 4.81
N LYS A 130 2.94 -22.98 3.74
CA LYS A 130 4.20 -22.72 3.03
C LYS A 130 5.14 -21.74 3.75
N SER A 131 4.65 -21.01 4.75
CA SER A 131 5.43 -19.98 5.44
C SER A 131 6.67 -20.54 6.16
N THR A 132 6.60 -21.78 6.66
CA THR A 132 7.72 -22.43 7.36
C THR A 132 8.76 -23.05 6.41
N GLY A 133 8.45 -23.14 5.11
CA GLY A 133 9.30 -23.76 4.08
C GLY A 133 9.88 -22.77 3.07
N GLY A 134 9.89 -21.48 3.38
CA GLY A 134 10.39 -20.46 2.45
C GLY A 134 9.41 -20.00 1.37
N GLY A 135 8.10 -20.21 1.55
CA GLY A 135 7.05 -19.71 0.63
C GLY A 135 6.98 -18.18 0.51
N PRO A 136 6.05 -17.60 -0.27
CA PRO A 136 5.87 -16.15 -0.38
C PRO A 136 5.52 -15.52 0.99
N LEU A 137 6.42 -14.71 1.53
CA LEU A 137 6.30 -14.10 2.87
C LEU A 137 5.96 -12.60 2.83
N GLY A 138 6.05 -11.94 1.67
CA GLY A 138 5.91 -10.49 1.57
C GLY A 138 4.54 -10.00 2.07
N GLU A 139 3.46 -10.66 1.64
CA GLU A 139 2.09 -10.36 2.07
C GLU A 139 1.92 -10.60 3.58
N LEU A 140 2.47 -11.70 4.11
CA LEU A 140 2.40 -12.02 5.54
C LEU A 140 3.15 -10.99 6.39
N VAL A 141 4.28 -10.48 5.91
CA VAL A 141 5.03 -9.37 6.54
C VAL A 141 4.16 -8.12 6.61
N GLN A 142 3.57 -7.69 5.50
CA GLN A 142 2.70 -6.50 5.45
C GLN A 142 1.48 -6.64 6.38
N TRP A 143 0.82 -7.80 6.39
CA TRP A 143 -0.33 -8.06 7.28
C TRP A 143 0.07 -8.05 8.77
N SER A 144 1.21 -8.64 9.13
CA SER A 144 1.72 -8.65 10.50
C SER A 144 1.95 -7.23 11.03
N ASP A 145 2.56 -6.39 10.19
CA ASP A 145 2.95 -5.04 10.56
C ASP A 145 1.72 -4.12 10.64
N LEU A 146 0.74 -4.31 9.77
CA LEU A 146 -0.56 -3.62 9.83
C LEU A 146 -1.32 -3.97 11.12
N LEU A 147 -1.43 -5.25 11.47
CA LEU A 147 -2.08 -5.70 12.70
C LEU A 147 -1.41 -5.11 13.95
N SER A 148 -0.08 -5.16 14.00
CA SER A 148 0.70 -4.54 15.09
C SER A 148 0.40 -3.06 15.22
N THR A 149 0.43 -2.34 14.09
CA THR A 149 0.22 -0.89 14.08
C THR A 149 -1.18 -0.52 14.55
N LEU A 150 -2.21 -1.14 13.99
CA LEU A 150 -3.61 -0.85 14.34
C LEU A 150 -3.89 -1.14 15.82
N TYR A 151 -3.34 -2.24 16.35
CA TYR A 151 -3.53 -2.62 17.74
C TYR A 151 -2.80 -1.67 18.68
N VAL A 152 -1.52 -1.37 18.43
CA VAL A 152 -0.74 -0.40 19.24
C VAL A 152 -1.40 0.98 19.23
N LEU A 153 -1.98 1.41 18.10
CA LEU A 153 -2.74 2.65 18.03
C LEU A 153 -4.03 2.64 18.87
N GLY A 154 -4.49 1.51 19.38
CA GLY A 154 -5.64 1.45 20.27
C GLY A 154 -6.98 1.19 19.61
N HIS A 155 -6.98 0.68 18.37
CA HIS A 155 -8.20 0.31 17.68
C HIS A 155 -8.72 -1.05 18.15
N ASN A 156 -10.04 -1.25 18.04
CA ASN A 156 -10.69 -2.52 18.36
C ASN A 156 -10.68 -3.40 17.11
N LEU A 157 -10.02 -4.56 17.17
CA LEU A 157 -9.75 -5.39 16.00
C LEU A 157 -10.58 -6.67 16.01
N PHE A 158 -11.11 -7.02 14.83
CA PHE A 158 -11.81 -8.27 14.55
C PHE A 158 -11.06 -8.97 13.42
N ILE A 159 -10.23 -9.96 13.76
CA ILE A 159 -9.28 -10.58 12.83
C ILE A 159 -9.83 -11.92 12.36
N SER A 160 -9.69 -12.22 11.07
CA SER A 160 -10.08 -13.52 10.51
C SER A 160 -9.25 -13.90 9.29
N THR A 161 -8.89 -15.17 9.18
CA THR A 161 -8.40 -15.79 7.93
C THR A 161 -9.47 -16.64 7.27
N GLU A 162 -10.39 -17.21 8.05
CA GLU A 162 -11.46 -18.07 7.55
C GLU A 162 -12.74 -17.26 7.28
N THR A 163 -13.48 -17.64 6.24
CA THR A 163 -14.69 -16.92 5.82
C THR A 163 -15.81 -17.00 6.85
N VAL A 164 -15.89 -18.10 7.61
CA VAL A 164 -16.87 -18.29 8.69
C VAL A 164 -16.63 -17.27 9.81
N THR A 165 -15.38 -17.13 10.26
CA THR A 165 -14.99 -16.13 11.26
C THR A 165 -15.21 -14.72 10.73
N PHE A 166 -14.91 -14.48 9.45
CA PHE A 166 -15.17 -13.18 8.82
C PHE A 166 -16.66 -12.79 8.88
N LYS A 167 -17.57 -13.71 8.53
CA LYS A 167 -19.03 -13.49 8.65
C LYS A 167 -19.45 -13.25 10.11
N SER A 168 -18.92 -14.04 11.05
CA SER A 168 -19.20 -13.87 12.48
C SER A 168 -18.76 -12.50 12.98
N ASN A 169 -17.55 -12.07 12.62
CA ASN A 169 -17.01 -10.75 12.94
C ASN A 169 -17.91 -9.63 12.41
N LEU A 170 -18.41 -9.77 11.18
CA LEU A 170 -19.33 -8.81 10.56
C LEU A 170 -20.73 -8.79 11.18
N ALA A 171 -21.21 -9.93 11.72
CA ALA A 171 -22.52 -10.02 12.35
C ALA A 171 -22.65 -9.09 13.57
N ASN A 172 -21.54 -8.78 14.25
CA ASN A 172 -21.49 -7.80 15.34
C ASN A 172 -21.93 -6.37 14.93
N PHE A 173 -22.01 -6.10 13.62
CA PHE A 173 -22.33 -4.80 13.04
C PHE A 173 -23.63 -4.81 12.22
N ALA A 174 -24.37 -5.92 12.21
CA ALA A 174 -25.53 -6.12 11.35
C ALA A 174 -26.82 -5.45 11.87
N GLU A 175 -26.88 -5.10 13.16
CA GLU A 175 -28.03 -4.41 13.76
C GLU A 175 -27.97 -2.89 13.47
N LYS A 176 -28.30 -2.51 12.23
CA LYS A 176 -28.48 -1.10 11.83
C LYS A 176 -29.97 -0.74 11.86
N THR A 177 -30.42 -0.02 12.88
CA THR A 177 -31.60 0.85 12.72
C THR A 177 -31.19 2.06 11.87
N PRO A 178 -32.04 2.60 10.99
CA PRO A 178 -31.62 3.62 10.03
C PRO A 178 -31.27 4.97 10.67
N CYS A 179 -31.69 5.19 11.92
CA CYS A 179 -31.37 6.41 12.66
C CYS A 179 -30.22 6.22 13.67
N TYR A 180 -29.40 5.19 13.49
CA TYR A 180 -28.31 4.90 14.39
C TYR A 180 -27.27 6.03 14.38
N THR A 181 -27.19 6.75 15.51
CA THR A 181 -26.06 7.63 15.81
C THR A 181 -24.79 6.80 15.84
N ALA A 182 -23.70 7.34 15.29
CA ALA A 182 -22.38 6.73 15.34
C ALA A 182 -22.04 6.32 16.80
N SER A 183 -22.28 5.06 17.13
CA SER A 183 -22.10 4.53 18.47
C SER A 183 -20.77 3.78 18.56
N SER A 184 -20.44 3.30 19.76
CA SER A 184 -19.36 2.35 20.02
C SER A 184 -19.44 1.03 19.23
N GLN A 185 -20.54 0.75 18.54
CA GLN A 185 -20.80 -0.48 17.76
C GLN A 185 -20.86 -0.23 16.24
N SER A 186 -20.46 0.92 15.71
CA SER A 186 -20.38 1.09 14.25
C SER A 186 -19.15 0.39 13.66
N LEU A 187 -19.26 -0.18 12.46
CA LEU A 187 -18.11 -0.63 11.67
C LEU A 187 -17.44 0.58 11.00
N HIS A 188 -16.13 0.73 11.15
CA HIS A 188 -15.43 1.93 10.67
C HIS A 188 -14.49 1.65 9.50
N LEU A 189 -13.78 0.52 9.52
CA LEU A 189 -12.83 0.14 8.48
C LEU A 189 -12.84 -1.38 8.30
N ILE A 190 -12.60 -1.80 7.07
CA ILE A 190 -12.41 -3.20 6.71
C ILE A 190 -11.11 -3.29 5.91
N PHE A 191 -10.07 -3.84 6.51
CA PHE A 191 -8.87 -4.21 5.77
C PHE A 191 -9.06 -5.62 5.21
N THR A 192 -8.84 -5.78 3.91
CA THR A 192 -8.87 -7.09 3.26
C THR A 192 -7.93 -7.11 2.06
N ASP A 193 -7.90 -8.21 1.31
CA ASP A 193 -7.18 -8.34 0.04
C ASP A 193 -8.16 -8.51 -1.13
N ILE A 194 -7.62 -8.65 -2.34
CA ILE A 194 -8.43 -8.85 -3.55
C ILE A 194 -9.30 -10.12 -3.46
N VAL A 195 -8.83 -11.17 -2.78
CA VAL A 195 -9.58 -12.43 -2.61
C VAL A 195 -10.79 -12.20 -1.72
N GLY A 196 -10.62 -11.49 -0.60
CA GLY A 196 -11.70 -11.10 0.30
C GLY A 196 -12.72 -10.17 -0.38
N VAL A 197 -12.26 -9.22 -1.21
CA VAL A 197 -13.18 -8.40 -2.04
C VAL A 197 -13.98 -9.26 -3.00
N ARG A 198 -13.34 -10.21 -3.69
CA ARG A 198 -14.04 -11.14 -4.59
C ARG A 198 -15.06 -12.00 -3.87
N TYR A 199 -14.71 -12.48 -2.67
CA TYR A 199 -15.65 -13.20 -1.80
C TYR A 199 -16.87 -12.34 -1.46
N MET A 200 -16.65 -11.12 -0.96
CA MET A 200 -17.75 -10.21 -0.61
C MET A 200 -18.64 -9.88 -1.81
N ARG A 201 -18.06 -9.64 -2.99
CA ARG A 201 -18.82 -9.34 -4.21
C ARG A 201 -19.72 -10.50 -4.66
N ARG A 202 -19.29 -11.75 -4.44
CA ARG A 202 -20.01 -12.96 -4.84
C ARG A 202 -21.01 -13.41 -3.78
N GLU A 203 -20.55 -13.58 -2.55
CA GLU A 203 -21.31 -14.23 -1.47
C GLU A 203 -22.03 -13.22 -0.54
N MET A 204 -21.61 -11.95 -0.54
CA MET A 204 -22.12 -10.92 0.37
C MET A 204 -22.44 -9.61 -0.36
N LYS A 205 -23.04 -9.71 -1.56
CA LYS A 205 -23.20 -8.60 -2.50
C LYS A 205 -23.83 -7.35 -1.88
N ARG A 206 -24.88 -7.51 -1.09
CA ARG A 206 -25.56 -6.39 -0.40
C ARG A 206 -24.60 -5.68 0.56
N PHE A 207 -23.92 -6.44 1.42
CA PHE A 207 -22.93 -5.91 2.35
C PHE A 207 -21.80 -5.18 1.62
N PHE A 208 -21.27 -5.76 0.53
CA PHE A 208 -20.25 -5.11 -0.29
C PHE A 208 -20.72 -3.75 -0.80
N LEU A 209 -21.90 -3.67 -1.41
CA LEU A 209 -22.42 -2.42 -1.97
C LEU A 209 -22.65 -1.35 -0.90
N GLU A 210 -23.18 -1.74 0.27
CA GLU A 210 -23.47 -0.82 1.38
C GLU A 210 -22.21 -0.35 2.12
N ASN A 211 -21.13 -1.13 2.12
CA ASN A 211 -19.94 -0.88 2.95
C ASN A 211 -18.65 -0.71 2.12
N ARG A 212 -18.73 -0.64 0.78
CA ARG A 212 -17.55 -0.56 -0.10
C ARG A 212 -16.60 0.58 0.24
N CYS A 213 -17.10 1.70 0.74
CA CYS A 213 -16.27 2.86 1.11
C CYS A 213 -15.40 2.64 2.36
N LEU A 214 -15.73 1.64 3.18
CA LEU A 214 -14.96 1.26 4.38
C LEU A 214 -13.76 0.37 4.04
N LEU A 215 -13.72 -0.17 2.81
CA LEU A 215 -12.68 -1.11 2.39
C LEU A 215 -11.32 -0.41 2.27
N ARG A 216 -10.28 -1.11 2.71
CA ARG A 216 -8.87 -0.86 2.42
C ARG A 216 -8.29 -2.19 1.93
N VAL A 217 -7.80 -2.23 0.70
CA VAL A 217 -7.55 -3.47 -0.02
C VAL A 217 -6.06 -3.63 -0.26
N LEU A 218 -5.41 -4.53 0.45
CA LEU A 218 -4.00 -4.83 0.26
C LEU A 218 -3.81 -5.49 -1.11
N ASP A 219 -3.03 -4.81 -1.95
CA ASP A 219 -2.77 -5.15 -3.34
C ASP A 219 -1.32 -4.78 -3.67
N SER A 220 -0.42 -5.75 -3.46
CA SER A 220 1.04 -5.53 -3.45
C SER A 220 1.54 -4.74 -4.66
N PHE A 221 1.06 -5.07 -5.87
CA PHE A 221 1.54 -4.51 -7.14
C PHE A 221 0.73 -3.31 -7.65
N GLY A 222 -0.40 -3.01 -7.00
CA GLY A 222 -1.29 -1.91 -7.35
C GLY A 222 -2.25 -2.21 -8.51
N THR A 223 -3.26 -1.36 -8.60
CA THR A 223 -4.34 -1.41 -9.59
C THR A 223 -4.47 -0.04 -10.27
N HIS A 224 -4.36 0.00 -11.60
CA HIS A 224 -4.59 1.22 -12.38
C HIS A 224 -6.06 1.39 -12.79
N ALA A 225 -6.44 2.63 -13.14
CA ALA A 225 -7.81 3.01 -13.48
C ALA A 225 -8.43 2.14 -14.59
N GLU A 226 -7.64 1.82 -15.61
CA GLU A 226 -8.04 1.06 -16.80
C GLU A 226 -8.54 -0.35 -16.47
N PHE A 227 -8.08 -0.93 -15.37
CA PHE A 227 -8.43 -2.28 -14.93
C PHE A 227 -9.47 -2.29 -13.81
N ASN A 228 -9.73 -1.15 -13.17
CA ASN A 228 -10.66 -1.07 -12.04
C ASN A 228 -12.11 -0.92 -12.49
N LEU A 229 -12.36 -0.12 -13.53
CA LEU A 229 -13.70 0.03 -14.11
C LEU A 229 -13.94 -1.08 -15.14
N GLN A 230 -14.83 -2.02 -14.81
CA GLN A 230 -15.08 -3.22 -15.63
C GLN A 230 -15.53 -2.89 -17.05
N SER A 231 -16.41 -1.90 -17.24
CA SER A 231 -16.89 -1.51 -18.57
C SER A 231 -15.77 -0.99 -19.46
N TYR A 232 -14.92 -0.11 -18.91
CA TYR A 232 -13.75 0.43 -19.61
C TYR A 232 -12.75 -0.67 -19.98
N PHE A 233 -12.46 -1.58 -19.05
CA PHE A 233 -11.55 -2.71 -19.31
C PHE A 233 -12.06 -3.57 -20.48
N LEU A 234 -13.36 -3.89 -20.49
CA LEU A 234 -13.94 -4.73 -21.53
C LEU A 234 -13.89 -4.07 -22.92
N SER A 235 -14.13 -2.76 -23.01
CA SER A 235 -14.07 -2.04 -24.28
C SER A 235 -12.65 -1.86 -24.81
N HIS A 236 -11.64 -1.78 -23.94
CA HIS A 236 -10.23 -1.56 -24.30
C HIS A 236 -9.34 -2.80 -24.12
N LYS A 237 -9.95 -3.99 -24.02
CA LYS A 237 -9.23 -5.22 -23.63
C LYS A 237 -8.01 -5.48 -24.50
N VAL A 238 -8.10 -5.26 -25.81
CA VAL A 238 -6.99 -5.48 -26.77
C VAL A 238 -5.82 -4.54 -26.48
N GLU A 239 -6.09 -3.24 -26.32
CA GLU A 239 -5.08 -2.21 -26.02
C GLU A 239 -4.38 -2.44 -24.66
N LEU A 240 -5.12 -3.00 -23.70
CA LEU A 240 -4.66 -3.35 -22.35
C LEU A 240 -3.97 -4.73 -22.27
N GLY A 241 -3.59 -5.31 -23.42
CA GLY A 241 -2.80 -6.54 -23.52
C GLY A 241 -3.62 -7.82 -23.77
N GLY A 242 -4.92 -7.73 -24.03
CA GLY A 242 -5.75 -8.84 -24.52
C GLY A 242 -6.07 -9.95 -23.51
N ARG A 243 -5.50 -9.91 -22.30
CA ARG A 243 -5.65 -10.96 -21.27
C ARG A 243 -6.88 -10.78 -20.37
N SER A 244 -7.11 -11.75 -19.49
CA SER A 244 -8.12 -11.72 -18.43
C SER A 244 -7.80 -10.60 -17.41
N ASN A 245 -8.79 -10.17 -16.63
CA ASN A 245 -8.61 -9.25 -15.51
C ASN A 245 -9.21 -9.85 -14.22
N PRO A 246 -8.63 -10.95 -13.70
CA PRO A 246 -9.19 -11.66 -12.56
C PRO A 246 -8.97 -10.93 -11.22
N TRP A 247 -8.10 -9.92 -11.20
CA TRP A 247 -7.72 -9.15 -10.02
C TRP A 247 -8.35 -7.75 -9.96
N GLY A 248 -8.76 -7.18 -11.10
CA GLY A 248 -9.40 -5.87 -11.18
C GLY A 248 -10.94 -5.91 -11.16
N GLY A 249 -11.55 -4.85 -11.70
CA GLY A 249 -13.01 -4.77 -11.88
C GLY A 249 -13.80 -4.61 -10.59
N SER A 250 -13.18 -4.14 -9.50
CA SER A 250 -13.85 -4.02 -8.19
C SER A 250 -14.73 -2.78 -8.08
N GLY A 251 -14.46 -1.72 -8.87
CA GLY A 251 -15.22 -0.47 -8.84
C GLY A 251 -15.07 0.29 -7.52
N LEU A 252 -13.92 0.16 -6.85
CA LEU A 252 -13.54 0.89 -5.64
C LEU A 252 -12.76 2.16 -6.00
N GLU A 253 -12.72 3.17 -5.12
CA GLU A 253 -11.81 4.30 -5.32
C GLU A 253 -10.37 3.77 -5.38
N LEU A 254 -9.55 4.22 -6.34
CA LEU A 254 -8.21 3.65 -6.51
C LEU A 254 -7.31 3.83 -5.28
N GLN A 255 -7.55 4.88 -4.49
CA GLN A 255 -6.84 5.10 -3.23
C GLN A 255 -7.25 4.12 -2.11
N GLN A 256 -8.27 3.30 -2.30
CA GLN A 256 -8.58 2.20 -1.38
C GLN A 256 -7.62 1.02 -1.51
N PHE A 257 -6.95 0.87 -2.66
CA PHE A 257 -5.92 -0.15 -2.83
C PHE A 257 -4.63 0.28 -2.12
N MET A 258 -3.97 -0.67 -1.47
CA MET A 258 -2.84 -0.47 -0.58
C MET A 258 -1.63 -1.28 -1.04
N THR A 259 -0.59 -0.58 -1.50
CA THR A 259 0.56 -1.21 -2.17
C THR A 259 1.71 -1.56 -1.23
N MET A 260 2.58 -2.46 -1.67
CA MET A 260 3.80 -2.86 -0.96
C MET A 260 4.89 -1.79 -1.01
N TYR A 261 4.97 -1.05 -2.13
CA TYR A 261 5.89 0.05 -2.35
C TYR A 261 5.15 1.25 -2.96
N PRO A 262 5.68 2.48 -2.84
CA PRO A 262 5.06 3.67 -3.42
C PRO A 262 5.35 3.78 -4.94
N HIS A 263 4.86 2.81 -5.71
CA HIS A 263 5.10 2.67 -7.16
C HIS A 263 3.88 2.98 -8.02
N THR A 264 2.74 3.32 -7.41
CA THR A 264 1.48 3.59 -8.10
C THR A 264 0.74 4.70 -7.38
N ASP A 265 0.85 5.93 -7.88
CA ASP A 265 0.32 7.14 -7.21
C ASP A 265 -1.22 7.20 -7.23
N ASP A 266 -1.84 6.38 -8.09
CA ASP A 266 -3.29 6.13 -8.07
C ASP A 266 -3.77 5.41 -6.80
N ASN A 267 -2.88 4.67 -6.15
CA ASN A 267 -3.17 3.86 -4.96
C ASN A 267 -2.55 4.49 -3.70
N THR A 268 -2.89 3.92 -2.54
CA THR A 268 -2.29 4.33 -1.26
C THR A 268 -1.07 3.47 -0.96
N PHE A 269 0.07 4.08 -0.68
CA PHE A 269 1.22 3.34 -0.17
C PHE A 269 0.97 2.89 1.28
N LEU A 270 0.91 1.58 1.54
CA LEU A 270 0.85 1.02 2.88
C LEU A 270 2.23 0.60 3.37
N GLY A 271 2.99 -0.11 2.55
CA GLY A 271 4.33 -0.58 2.90
C GLY A 271 4.34 -1.66 3.96
N PHE A 272 5.49 -1.79 4.61
CA PHE A 272 5.78 -2.76 5.66
C PHE A 272 6.97 -2.24 6.49
N VAL A 273 7.34 -2.97 7.55
CA VAL A 273 8.55 -2.69 8.33
C VAL A 273 9.68 -3.61 7.88
N VAL A 274 10.83 -3.03 7.56
CA VAL A 274 12.06 -3.80 7.38
C VAL A 274 12.55 -4.21 8.76
N GLU A 275 12.61 -5.51 9.02
CA GLU A 275 13.13 -6.04 10.27
C GLU A 275 14.63 -5.71 10.34
N THR A 276 15.08 -5.23 11.49
CA THR A 276 16.51 -5.05 11.78
C THR A 276 16.80 -5.78 13.08
N HIS A 277 17.98 -6.36 13.20
CA HIS A 277 18.45 -6.96 14.45
C HIS A 277 19.65 -6.14 14.95
N ASP A 278 19.76 -6.00 16.27
CA ASP A 278 20.96 -5.43 16.88
C ASP A 278 22.03 -6.52 16.80
N VAL A 279 22.80 -6.50 15.71
CA VAL A 279 23.89 -7.43 15.46
C VAL A 279 25.19 -6.76 15.91
N ASP A 280 26.13 -7.54 16.42
CA ASP A 280 27.42 -7.07 16.92
C ASP A 280 28.13 -6.16 15.90
N GLU A 281 28.35 -4.91 16.28
CA GLU A 281 29.01 -3.90 15.45
C GLU A 281 30.51 -4.19 15.24
N THR A 282 31.09 -5.08 16.04
CA THR A 282 32.48 -5.53 15.89
C THR A 282 32.66 -6.56 14.77
N LEU A 283 31.56 -7.09 14.22
CA LEU A 283 31.60 -8.09 13.16
C LEU A 283 32.25 -7.51 11.89
N LEU A 284 33.46 -8.00 11.60
CA LEU A 284 34.20 -7.59 10.41
C LEU A 284 33.51 -8.09 9.15
N ARG A 285 33.19 -7.16 8.23
CA ARG A 285 32.70 -7.51 6.90
C ARG A 285 33.74 -8.27 6.11
N THR A 286 33.30 -9.34 5.46
CA THR A 286 34.09 -10.07 4.46
C THR A 286 33.74 -9.60 3.06
N ASN A 287 34.65 -9.79 2.12
CA ASN A 287 34.41 -9.53 0.69
C ASN A 287 33.62 -10.67 0.03
N ASP A 288 32.58 -11.15 0.72
CA ASP A 288 31.71 -12.23 0.25
C ASP A 288 30.43 -11.66 -0.37
N THR A 289 29.79 -12.47 -1.21
CA THR A 289 28.53 -12.13 -1.87
C THR A 289 27.44 -13.11 -1.46
N LEU A 290 26.32 -12.60 -0.96
CA LEU A 290 25.09 -13.38 -0.75
C LEU A 290 24.16 -13.22 -1.94
N VAL A 291 23.71 -14.33 -2.51
CA VAL A 291 22.82 -14.34 -3.67
C VAL A 291 21.35 -14.29 -3.24
N TYR A 292 20.58 -13.41 -3.88
CA TYR A 292 19.15 -13.26 -3.65
C TYR A 292 18.33 -14.24 -4.50
N GLY A 293 18.04 -15.41 -3.93
CA GLY A 293 17.16 -16.40 -4.52
C GLY A 293 17.04 -17.61 -3.60
N LYS A 294 15.84 -17.86 -3.06
CA LYS A 294 15.62 -18.87 -2.01
C LYS A 294 15.12 -20.23 -2.51
N GLU A 295 14.79 -20.32 -3.79
CA GLU A 295 14.33 -21.55 -4.45
C GLU A 295 15.14 -21.74 -5.73
N ILE A 296 15.47 -22.99 -6.08
CA ILE A 296 16.42 -23.29 -7.16
C ILE A 296 15.98 -22.75 -8.52
N TYR A 297 14.68 -22.68 -8.78
CA TYR A 297 14.18 -22.14 -10.05
C TYR A 297 14.49 -20.65 -10.23
N MET A 298 14.67 -19.89 -9.14
CA MET A 298 15.05 -18.48 -9.18
C MET A 298 16.47 -18.27 -9.70
N TRP A 299 17.29 -19.33 -9.69
CA TRP A 299 18.66 -19.31 -10.18
C TRP A 299 18.76 -19.68 -11.67
N ASN A 300 17.66 -20.06 -12.31
CA ASN A 300 17.63 -20.42 -13.73
C ASN A 300 18.08 -19.25 -14.62
N GLY A 301 19.00 -19.54 -15.54
CA GLY A 301 19.53 -18.55 -16.48
C GLY A 301 20.57 -17.58 -15.89
N SER A 302 21.02 -17.79 -14.64
CA SER A 302 22.00 -16.90 -13.98
C SER A 302 23.43 -17.46 -13.98
N ASP A 303 23.70 -18.49 -14.78
CA ASP A 303 24.95 -19.25 -14.73
C ASP A 303 26.19 -18.37 -15.01
N GLU A 304 26.19 -17.64 -16.12
CA GLU A 304 27.29 -16.75 -16.53
C GLU A 304 27.52 -15.62 -15.51
N LEU A 305 26.45 -15.03 -15.00
CA LEU A 305 26.51 -13.99 -13.95
C LEU A 305 27.21 -14.51 -12.69
N LEU A 306 26.80 -15.69 -12.21
CA LEU A 306 27.37 -16.29 -11.00
C LEU A 306 28.84 -16.65 -11.20
N ASP A 307 29.20 -17.20 -12.36
CA ASP A 307 30.59 -17.54 -12.70
C ASP A 307 31.46 -16.29 -12.77
N LYS A 308 30.93 -15.17 -13.29
CA LYS A 308 31.64 -13.89 -13.31
C LYS A 308 31.84 -13.32 -11.91
N VAL A 309 30.81 -13.34 -11.06
CA VAL A 309 30.89 -12.81 -9.68
C VAL A 309 31.80 -13.67 -8.79
N ALA A 310 31.83 -14.98 -9.00
CA ALA A 310 32.70 -15.91 -8.27
C ALA A 310 34.21 -15.62 -8.47
N GLN A 311 34.59 -14.89 -9.53
CA GLN A 311 35.98 -14.44 -9.74
C GLN A 311 36.41 -13.36 -8.73
N PHE A 312 35.45 -12.68 -8.08
CA PHE A 312 35.72 -11.55 -7.19
C PHE A 312 35.46 -11.85 -5.70
N SER A 313 34.61 -12.84 -5.41
CA SER A 313 34.12 -13.10 -4.04
C SER A 313 33.59 -14.52 -3.86
N GLN A 314 33.64 -15.04 -2.64
CA GLN A 314 32.97 -16.29 -2.30
C GLN A 314 31.44 -16.09 -2.35
N LEU A 315 30.75 -17.00 -3.02
CA LEU A 315 29.30 -16.98 -3.13
C LEU A 315 28.65 -17.73 -1.96
N HIS A 316 27.63 -17.09 -1.38
CA HIS A 316 26.77 -17.61 -0.32
C HIS A 316 25.32 -17.66 -0.82
N ALA A 317 24.52 -18.58 -0.28
CA ALA A 317 23.12 -18.75 -0.63
C ALA A 317 22.28 -19.17 0.58
N THR A 318 20.97 -18.95 0.51
CA THR A 318 19.98 -19.43 1.48
C THR A 318 18.85 -20.16 0.75
N VAL A 319 19.21 -21.18 -0.04
CA VAL A 319 18.28 -21.93 -0.88
C VAL A 319 17.66 -23.06 -0.07
N ALA A 320 16.33 -23.13 -0.05
CA ALA A 320 15.55 -24.03 0.78
C ALA A 320 15.41 -25.44 0.22
N ASP A 321 15.35 -25.56 -1.11
CA ASP A 321 14.92 -26.75 -1.85
C ASP A 321 16.07 -27.49 -2.54
N ALA A 322 17.32 -27.13 -2.25
CA ALA A 322 18.51 -27.78 -2.79
C ALA A 322 19.67 -27.74 -1.79
N THR A 323 20.39 -28.85 -1.63
CA THR A 323 21.63 -28.91 -0.85
C THR A 323 22.86 -28.53 -1.68
N GLU A 324 22.91 -28.97 -2.94
CA GLU A 324 23.97 -28.64 -3.89
C GLU A 324 23.46 -27.68 -4.97
N LEU A 325 24.19 -26.59 -5.18
CA LEU A 325 23.84 -25.56 -6.15
C LEU A 325 24.69 -25.72 -7.41
N ARG A 326 24.17 -26.50 -8.37
CA ARG A 326 24.68 -26.61 -9.76
C ARG A 326 26.16 -26.99 -9.89
N GLY A 327 26.72 -27.76 -8.94
CA GLY A 327 28.15 -28.14 -8.98
C GLY A 327 29.14 -26.97 -8.83
N ARG A 328 28.67 -25.80 -8.36
CA ARG A 328 29.52 -24.63 -8.10
C ARG A 328 29.97 -24.59 -6.64
N SER A 329 31.08 -23.90 -6.38
CA SER A 329 31.54 -23.59 -5.02
C SER A 329 30.69 -22.47 -4.40
N VAL A 330 29.41 -22.76 -4.12
CA VAL A 330 28.48 -21.86 -3.41
C VAL A 330 28.22 -22.44 -2.03
N ILE A 331 28.44 -21.65 -0.99
CA ILE A 331 28.15 -22.05 0.39
C ILE A 331 26.66 -21.83 0.64
N ASN A 332 25.86 -22.88 0.54
CA ASN A 332 24.45 -22.82 0.87
C ASN A 332 24.24 -22.99 2.39
N HIS A 333 23.59 -22.00 3.01
CA HIS A 333 23.24 -21.98 4.43
C HIS A 333 21.87 -22.60 4.71
N GLY A 334 21.13 -22.99 3.66
CA GLY A 334 19.75 -23.45 3.79
C GLY A 334 18.82 -22.31 4.22
N LEU A 335 17.67 -22.68 4.82
CA LEU A 335 16.76 -21.70 5.42
C LEU A 335 17.33 -21.20 6.74
N LEU A 336 17.57 -19.89 6.81
CA LEU A 336 18.02 -19.20 8.00
C LEU A 336 16.86 -18.55 8.75
N SER A 337 16.98 -18.45 10.07
CA SER A 337 16.12 -17.55 10.85
C SER A 337 16.39 -16.08 10.50
N GLY A 338 15.48 -15.17 10.84
CA GLY A 338 15.67 -13.74 10.59
C GLY A 338 16.92 -13.15 11.24
N PHE A 339 17.31 -13.66 12.42
CA PHE A 339 18.53 -13.23 13.11
C PHE A 339 19.79 -13.71 12.36
N GLU A 340 19.82 -14.99 11.96
CA GLU A 340 20.95 -15.56 11.21
C GLU A 340 21.10 -14.93 9.83
N LEU A 341 19.99 -14.68 9.13
CA LEU A 341 20.00 -13.97 7.85
C LEU A 341 20.58 -12.55 7.99
N HIS A 342 20.16 -11.79 9.00
CA HIS A 342 20.72 -10.45 9.23
C HIS A 342 22.19 -10.49 9.65
N SER A 343 22.59 -11.49 10.43
CA SER A 343 23.99 -11.73 10.77
C SER A 343 24.82 -12.00 9.51
N LEU A 344 24.30 -12.80 8.59
CA LEU A 344 24.93 -13.04 7.28
C LEU A 344 24.97 -11.78 6.41
N LEU A 345 23.87 -11.01 6.33
CA LEU A 345 23.82 -9.74 5.59
C LEU A 345 24.77 -8.67 6.15
N ARG A 346 25.01 -8.68 7.46
CA ARG A 346 26.02 -7.83 8.11
C ARG A 346 27.43 -8.26 7.76
N LYS A 347 27.67 -9.56 7.62
CA LYS A 347 28.97 -10.12 7.28
C LYS A 347 29.35 -9.87 5.82
N VAL A 348 28.45 -10.16 4.89
CA VAL A 348 28.75 -10.05 3.45
C VAL A 348 28.87 -8.59 3.00
N LYS A 349 29.58 -8.39 1.90
CA LYS A 349 29.75 -7.08 1.27
C LYS A 349 28.67 -6.80 0.24
N VAL A 350 28.32 -7.81 -0.54
CA VAL A 350 27.44 -7.70 -1.69
C VAL A 350 26.21 -8.59 -1.48
N PHE A 351 25.05 -8.05 -1.82
CA PHE A 351 23.82 -8.80 -2.00
C PHE A 351 23.46 -8.78 -3.49
N LEU A 352 23.47 -9.95 -4.15
CA LEU A 352 23.34 -10.06 -5.60
C LEU A 352 21.93 -10.44 -6.01
N GLY A 353 21.23 -9.55 -6.72
CA GLY A 353 19.96 -9.86 -7.36
C GLY A 353 20.12 -10.73 -8.61
N LEU A 354 19.20 -11.67 -8.82
CA LEU A 354 19.13 -12.53 -10.02
C LEU A 354 18.02 -12.13 -11.01
N GLY A 355 17.25 -11.09 -10.69
CA GLY A 355 16.13 -10.61 -11.52
C GLY A 355 14.76 -11.15 -11.08
N PHE A 356 14.73 -12.09 -10.14
CA PHE A 356 13.53 -12.58 -9.47
C PHE A 356 13.88 -13.07 -8.05
N PRO A 357 13.02 -12.88 -7.02
CA PRO A 357 11.68 -12.28 -7.05
C PRO A 357 11.70 -10.75 -7.24
N LEU A 358 10.59 -10.23 -7.73
CA LEU A 358 10.41 -8.80 -8.04
C LEU A 358 9.84 -8.06 -6.83
N GLU A 359 10.39 -6.88 -6.53
CA GLU A 359 9.90 -5.98 -5.47
C GLU A 359 9.70 -6.69 -4.12
N GLY A 360 10.64 -7.58 -3.75
CA GLY A 360 10.65 -8.21 -2.43
C GLY A 360 11.25 -7.31 -1.34
N PRO A 361 11.11 -7.67 -0.05
CA PRO A 361 11.64 -6.90 1.07
C PRO A 361 13.16 -7.06 1.28
N ALA A 362 13.74 -8.19 0.88
CA ALA A 362 15.13 -8.55 1.19
C ALA A 362 16.19 -7.53 0.71
N PRO A 363 16.07 -6.85 -0.45
CA PRO A 363 16.99 -5.77 -0.81
C PRO A 363 17.07 -4.64 0.22
N LEU A 364 15.94 -4.29 0.86
CA LEU A 364 15.94 -3.29 1.93
C LEU A 364 16.60 -3.82 3.21
N GLU A 365 16.40 -5.10 3.54
CA GLU A 365 17.08 -5.75 4.67
C GLU A 365 18.61 -5.75 4.45
N ALA A 366 19.06 -6.01 3.22
CA ALA A 366 20.48 -5.96 2.86
C ALA A 366 21.07 -4.56 3.04
N VAL A 367 20.39 -3.54 2.51
CA VAL A 367 20.83 -2.13 2.63
C VAL A 367 20.78 -1.64 4.08
N ALA A 368 19.76 -2.02 4.85
CA ALA A 368 19.64 -1.73 6.28
C ALA A 368 20.72 -2.42 7.11
N ASN A 369 21.24 -3.54 6.62
CA ASN A 369 22.39 -4.21 7.18
C ASN A 369 23.71 -3.80 6.53
N GLY A 370 23.73 -2.79 5.64
CA GLY A 370 24.89 -2.15 5.01
C GLY A 370 25.60 -2.96 3.91
N ALA A 371 24.97 -4.02 3.40
CA ALA A 371 25.43 -4.67 2.18
C ALA A 371 25.06 -3.83 0.95
N VAL A 372 25.91 -3.86 -0.09
CA VAL A 372 25.60 -3.24 -1.38
C VAL A 372 24.71 -4.17 -2.18
N PHE A 373 23.54 -3.71 -2.62
CA PHE A 373 22.67 -4.49 -3.47
C PHE A 373 23.00 -4.25 -4.95
N ILE A 374 23.40 -5.31 -5.66
CA ILE A 374 23.48 -5.30 -7.12
C ILE A 374 22.09 -5.63 -7.64
N ASN A 375 21.45 -4.64 -8.26
CA ASN A 375 20.06 -4.67 -8.70
C ASN A 375 20.00 -4.87 -10.22
N PRO A 376 19.50 -6.01 -10.73
CA PRO A 376 19.34 -6.24 -12.15
C PRO A 376 18.40 -5.21 -12.81
N ALA A 377 18.91 -4.49 -13.79
CA ALA A 377 18.13 -3.64 -14.69
C ALA A 377 17.42 -4.48 -15.77
N PHE A 378 16.27 -4.00 -16.24
CA PHE A 378 15.48 -4.67 -17.26
C PHE A 378 15.36 -3.81 -18.52
N HIS A 379 15.92 -4.33 -19.61
CA HIS A 379 15.84 -3.73 -20.94
C HIS A 379 15.40 -4.80 -21.96
N PRO A 380 14.14 -4.76 -22.45
CA PRO A 380 13.08 -3.82 -22.09
C PRO A 380 12.56 -4.02 -20.65
N PRO A 381 11.88 -3.01 -20.06
CA PRO A 381 11.22 -3.13 -18.77
C PRO A 381 10.23 -4.31 -18.70
N LYS A 382 10.10 -4.92 -17.51
CA LYS A 382 9.12 -5.99 -17.27
C LYS A 382 7.74 -5.41 -16.96
N SER A 383 6.72 -5.84 -17.68
CA SER A 383 5.34 -5.39 -17.48
C SER A 383 4.36 -6.49 -17.88
N ARG A 384 3.05 -6.21 -17.75
CA ARG A 384 1.98 -7.08 -18.25
C ARG A 384 2.14 -7.45 -19.72
N LYS A 385 2.80 -6.61 -20.53
CA LYS A 385 3.01 -6.81 -21.97
C LYS A 385 4.27 -7.62 -22.29
N THR A 386 5.25 -7.65 -21.40
CA THR A 386 6.59 -8.18 -21.68
C THR A 386 7.01 -9.34 -20.78
N TYR A 387 6.25 -9.65 -19.72
CA TYR A 387 6.65 -10.67 -18.75
C TYR A 387 5.46 -11.47 -18.19
N ALA A 388 5.55 -12.80 -18.32
CA ALA A 388 4.47 -13.75 -18.01
C ALA A 388 3.89 -13.59 -16.58
N PHE A 389 4.73 -13.29 -15.59
CA PHE A 389 4.31 -13.08 -14.20
C PHE A 389 3.31 -11.90 -14.03
N PHE A 390 3.35 -10.93 -14.94
CA PHE A 390 2.49 -9.74 -14.90
C PHE A 390 1.26 -9.85 -15.81
N GLU A 391 1.12 -10.90 -16.64
CA GLU A 391 0.11 -10.98 -17.70
C GLU A 391 -1.34 -10.75 -17.24
N GLU A 392 -1.65 -11.12 -16.00
CA GLU A 392 -3.00 -10.96 -15.44
C GLU A 392 -3.10 -9.80 -14.43
N LYS A 393 -2.00 -9.18 -14.00
CA LYS A 393 -2.02 -8.12 -12.98
C LYS A 393 -2.73 -6.85 -13.48
N PRO A 394 -3.52 -6.16 -12.64
CA PRO A 394 -4.41 -5.08 -13.06
C PRO A 394 -3.66 -3.73 -13.20
N THR A 395 -2.51 -3.74 -13.86
CA THR A 395 -1.64 -2.58 -14.03
C THR A 395 -0.87 -2.66 -15.36
N LEU A 396 -0.59 -1.49 -15.93
CA LEU A 396 0.33 -1.31 -17.06
C LEU A 396 1.74 -0.87 -16.61
N ARG A 397 1.99 -0.82 -15.30
CA ARG A 397 3.28 -0.38 -14.76
C ARG A 397 4.42 -1.23 -15.29
N GLU A 398 5.51 -0.54 -15.61
CA GLU A 398 6.74 -1.13 -16.09
C GLU A 398 7.81 -1.11 -14.99
N LEU A 399 8.42 -2.26 -14.72
CA LEU A 399 9.53 -2.39 -13.80
C LEU A 399 10.83 -2.23 -14.58
N THR A 400 11.59 -1.18 -14.25
CA THR A 400 12.90 -0.87 -14.82
C THR A 400 14.03 -1.72 -14.25
N SER A 401 13.81 -2.34 -13.09
CA SER A 401 14.78 -3.20 -12.42
C SER A 401 14.09 -4.21 -11.50
N GLN A 402 14.85 -5.13 -10.90
CA GLN A 402 14.32 -6.13 -9.97
C GLN A 402 13.61 -5.49 -8.78
N ASN A 403 14.12 -4.36 -8.29
CA ASN A 403 13.44 -3.54 -7.28
C ASN A 403 13.55 -2.04 -7.64
N PRO A 404 12.55 -1.48 -8.35
CA PRO A 404 12.56 -0.08 -8.78
C PRO A 404 12.52 0.93 -7.62
N TYR A 405 12.00 0.54 -6.45
CA TYR A 405 11.99 1.42 -5.29
C TYR A 405 13.43 1.72 -4.82
N VAL A 406 14.24 0.67 -4.62
CA VAL A 406 15.63 0.86 -4.15
C VAL A 406 16.53 1.45 -5.25
N GLU A 407 16.22 1.20 -6.53
CA GLU A 407 16.83 1.93 -7.66
C GLU A 407 16.60 3.44 -7.54
N ARG A 408 15.36 3.86 -7.31
CA ARG A 408 14.96 5.27 -7.37
C ARG A 408 15.23 6.05 -6.10
N PHE A 409 14.91 5.48 -4.94
CA PHE A 409 14.87 6.21 -3.65
C PHE A 409 16.10 5.96 -2.77
N ILE A 410 16.95 5.02 -3.15
CA ILE A 410 18.22 4.74 -2.45
C ILE A 410 19.39 4.97 -3.39
N GLY A 411 19.49 4.19 -4.48
CA GLY A 411 20.55 4.32 -5.47
C GLY A 411 21.96 4.10 -4.91
N ARG A 412 22.97 4.55 -5.66
CA ARG A 412 24.38 4.44 -5.27
C ARG A 412 24.68 5.30 -4.03
N PRO A 413 25.58 4.88 -3.13
CA PRO A 413 26.45 3.70 -3.23
C PRO A 413 25.81 2.39 -2.71
N HIS A 414 24.62 2.44 -2.10
CA HIS A 414 23.98 1.26 -1.50
C HIS A 414 23.40 0.29 -2.52
N VAL A 415 22.98 0.82 -3.67
CA VAL A 415 22.32 0.07 -4.75
C VAL A 415 23.01 0.38 -6.07
N ILE A 416 23.52 -0.66 -6.72
CA ILE A 416 24.14 -0.56 -8.05
C ILE A 416 23.20 -1.24 -9.04
N THR A 417 22.43 -0.43 -9.78
CA THR A 417 21.51 -0.93 -10.80
C THR A 417 22.24 -1.07 -12.13
N ILE A 418 22.35 -2.28 -12.65
CA ILE A 418 23.07 -2.60 -13.89
C ILE A 418 22.36 -3.67 -14.71
N ASP A 419 22.58 -3.66 -16.02
CA ASP A 419 22.25 -4.81 -16.86
C ASP A 419 23.20 -5.97 -16.53
N VAL A 420 22.67 -7.00 -15.89
CA VAL A 420 23.44 -8.17 -15.45
C VAL A 420 23.73 -9.17 -16.56
N THR A 421 23.25 -8.93 -17.78
CA THR A 421 23.65 -9.69 -18.98
C THR A 421 24.94 -9.16 -19.60
N ASP A 422 25.35 -7.95 -19.22
CA ASP A 422 26.59 -7.31 -19.65
C ASP A 422 27.70 -7.57 -18.63
N MET A 423 28.56 -8.56 -18.90
CA MET A 423 29.61 -8.99 -17.97
C MET A 423 30.66 -7.92 -17.68
N HIS A 424 30.83 -6.92 -18.55
CA HIS A 424 31.70 -5.78 -18.28
C HIS A 424 31.10 -4.91 -17.17
N LYS A 425 29.80 -4.60 -17.26
CA LYS A 425 29.10 -3.86 -16.21
C LYS A 425 29.07 -4.62 -14.89
N VAL A 426 28.92 -5.96 -14.93
CA VAL A 426 29.01 -6.81 -13.73
C VAL A 426 30.38 -6.68 -13.07
N GLU A 427 31.47 -6.73 -13.85
CA GLU A 427 32.83 -6.55 -13.34
C GLU A 427 33.04 -5.18 -12.69
N GLU A 428 32.59 -4.11 -13.35
CA GLU A 428 32.68 -2.75 -12.80
C GLU A 428 31.88 -2.61 -11.51
N ALA A 429 30.65 -3.14 -11.49
CA ALA A 429 29.79 -3.11 -10.31
C ALA A 429 30.38 -3.89 -9.14
N MET A 430 30.99 -5.06 -9.39
CA MET A 430 31.65 -5.85 -8.34
C MET A 430 32.86 -5.12 -7.76
N LYS A 431 33.72 -4.53 -8.61
CA LYS A 431 34.87 -3.73 -8.16
C LYS A 431 34.41 -2.54 -7.32
N GLU A 432 33.39 -1.83 -7.78
CA GLU A 432 32.81 -0.70 -7.05
C GLU A 432 32.22 -1.16 -5.71
N ALA A 433 31.37 -2.18 -5.70
CA ALA A 433 30.71 -2.67 -4.49
C ALA A 433 31.72 -3.11 -3.43
N LEU A 434 32.76 -3.84 -3.82
CA LEU A 434 33.81 -4.32 -2.92
C LEU A 434 34.66 -3.18 -2.34
N SER A 435 34.92 -2.13 -3.14
CA SER A 435 35.66 -0.94 -2.70
C SER A 435 34.83 0.02 -1.84
N SER A 436 33.51 0.06 -2.05
CA SER A 436 32.59 0.97 -1.36
C SER A 436 32.49 0.63 0.13
N LYS A 437 32.11 1.60 0.98
CA LYS A 437 31.81 1.36 2.41
C LYS A 437 30.52 2.09 2.79
N PRO A 438 29.37 1.73 2.22
CA PRO A 438 28.12 2.40 2.53
C PRO A 438 27.77 2.24 4.02
N THR A 439 27.31 3.33 4.63
CA THR A 439 26.72 3.26 5.97
C THR A 439 25.37 2.56 5.88
N PRO A 440 25.03 1.66 6.82
CA PRO A 440 23.70 1.04 6.86
C PRO A 440 22.59 2.09 6.78
N TYR A 441 21.60 1.86 5.92
CA TYR A 441 20.55 2.84 5.63
C TYR A 441 19.19 2.19 5.56
N LEU A 442 18.20 2.81 6.18
CA LEU A 442 16.80 2.38 6.11
C LEU A 442 15.91 3.61 5.94
N PRO A 443 15.18 3.74 4.82
CA PRO A 443 14.21 4.83 4.66
C PRO A 443 13.19 4.84 5.79
N PHE A 444 12.88 6.03 6.30
CA PHE A 444 12.03 6.22 7.48
C PHE A 444 10.67 5.52 7.32
N GLU A 445 10.04 5.58 6.15
CA GLU A 445 8.75 4.95 5.84
C GLU A 445 8.70 3.42 5.96
N PHE A 446 9.86 2.75 5.99
CA PHE A 446 10.00 1.31 6.22
C PHE A 446 10.45 0.97 7.66
N THR A 447 10.45 1.94 8.56
CA THR A 447 10.67 1.71 10.00
C THR A 447 9.34 1.49 10.72
N THR A 448 9.36 0.91 11.93
CA THR A 448 8.17 0.86 12.81
C THR A 448 7.57 2.24 13.06
N SER A 449 8.43 3.25 13.25
CA SER A 449 8.00 4.65 13.45
C SER A 449 7.33 5.25 12.21
N GLY A 450 7.88 5.03 11.03
CA GLY A 450 7.32 5.55 9.78
C GLY A 450 6.02 4.86 9.40
N MET A 451 5.93 3.54 9.55
CA MET A 451 4.67 2.83 9.33
C MET A 451 3.59 3.25 10.32
N LEU A 452 3.93 3.39 11.62
CA LEU A 452 2.98 3.86 12.63
C LEU A 452 2.43 5.25 12.30
N GLN A 453 3.30 6.19 11.92
CA GLN A 453 2.90 7.53 11.49
C GLN A 453 1.93 7.47 10.30
N ARG A 454 2.32 6.72 9.25
CA ARG A 454 1.55 6.60 8.01
C ARG A 454 0.17 6.01 8.25
N VAL A 455 0.12 4.84 8.88
CA VAL A 455 -1.15 4.16 9.17
C VAL A 455 -2.03 5.01 10.08
N ASN A 456 -1.46 5.65 11.11
CA ASN A 456 -2.22 6.54 12.00
C ASN A 456 -2.92 7.66 11.23
N VAL A 457 -2.23 8.32 10.30
CA VAL A 457 -2.85 9.39 9.49
C VAL A 457 -3.90 8.80 8.55
N LEU A 458 -3.59 7.71 7.85
CA LEU A 458 -4.50 7.10 6.87
C LEU A 458 -5.82 6.66 7.51
N VAL A 459 -5.78 5.95 8.65
CA VAL A 459 -7.02 5.46 9.29
C VAL A 459 -7.88 6.58 9.89
N ASN A 460 -7.28 7.70 10.28
CA ASN A 460 -8.01 8.82 10.88
C ASN A 460 -8.47 9.87 9.86
N LYS A 461 -7.72 10.09 8.76
CA LYS A 461 -7.99 11.20 7.83
C LYS A 461 -8.48 10.74 6.46
N GLN A 462 -8.12 9.56 5.97
CA GLN A 462 -8.55 9.09 4.65
C GLN A 462 -9.97 8.51 4.73
N ASN A 463 -10.95 9.18 4.11
CA ASN A 463 -12.35 8.80 4.16
C ASN A 463 -12.96 8.74 2.74
N PHE A 464 -13.59 7.63 2.40
CA PHE A 464 -14.27 7.43 1.10
C PHE A 464 -15.80 7.33 1.23
N CYS A 465 -16.33 7.39 2.45
CA CYS A 465 -17.77 7.29 2.71
C CYS A 465 -18.47 8.65 2.68
N THR A 466 -17.71 9.73 2.94
CA THR A 466 -18.17 11.11 2.85
C THR A 466 -17.12 11.95 2.13
N THR A 467 -17.46 13.20 1.78
CA THR A 467 -16.48 14.14 1.25
C THR A 467 -15.28 14.28 2.19
N SER A 468 -14.09 13.98 1.67
CA SER A 468 -12.82 14.09 2.39
C SER A 468 -12.11 15.40 2.02
N ASN A 469 -11.57 16.09 3.02
CA ASN A 469 -10.63 17.20 2.84
C ASN A 469 -9.18 16.75 3.06
N PHE A 470 -8.91 15.45 2.94
CA PHE A 470 -7.59 14.85 3.07
C PHE A 470 -7.15 14.23 1.72
N PRO A 471 -5.95 14.58 1.22
CA PRO A 471 -5.07 15.64 1.72
C PRO A 471 -5.70 17.04 1.66
N PRO A 472 -5.23 18.03 2.45
CA PRO A 472 -5.76 19.39 2.41
C PRO A 472 -5.64 19.99 1.01
N ARG A 473 -6.71 20.61 0.49
CA ARG A 473 -6.71 21.23 -0.86
C ARG A 473 -5.60 22.27 -1.06
N SER A 474 -5.12 22.91 0.01
CA SER A 474 -3.98 23.83 -0.04
C SER A 474 -2.65 23.17 -0.38
N ALA A 475 -2.55 21.83 -0.30
CA ALA A 475 -1.40 21.06 -0.75
C ALA A 475 -1.44 20.74 -2.26
N ALA A 476 -2.50 21.14 -2.98
CA ALA A 476 -2.64 20.85 -4.40
C ALA A 476 -1.76 21.79 -5.24
N HIS A 477 -0.96 21.20 -6.12
CA HIS A 477 -0.19 21.88 -7.15
C HIS A 477 -0.66 21.39 -8.52
N VAL A 478 -0.92 22.30 -9.45
CA VAL A 478 -1.26 21.93 -10.84
C VAL A 478 0.02 21.95 -11.67
N VAL A 479 0.37 20.80 -12.24
CA VAL A 479 1.49 20.63 -13.16
C VAL A 479 0.95 20.26 -14.54
N TYR A 480 1.51 20.84 -15.59
CA TYR A 480 1.22 20.44 -16.97
C TYR A 480 2.35 19.51 -17.39
N ALA A 481 2.08 18.21 -17.47
CA ALA A 481 3.11 17.23 -17.81
C ALA A 481 3.68 17.51 -19.21
N ASN A 482 4.92 17.11 -19.50
CA ASN A 482 5.42 17.22 -20.87
C ASN A 482 4.67 16.23 -21.78
N ARG A 483 4.79 16.43 -23.10
CA ARG A 483 4.20 15.52 -24.09
C ARG A 483 4.66 14.08 -23.86
N SER A 484 3.76 13.12 -24.09
CA SER A 484 4.05 11.69 -23.90
C SER A 484 4.52 11.34 -22.48
N GLN A 485 4.06 12.07 -21.46
CA GLN A 485 4.31 11.77 -20.05
C GLN A 485 3.02 11.51 -19.26
N SER A 486 3.12 10.64 -18.26
CA SER A 486 2.10 10.47 -17.23
C SER A 486 2.16 11.60 -16.19
N CYS A 487 1.12 11.71 -15.37
CA CYS A 487 1.12 12.65 -14.25
C CYS A 487 2.11 12.24 -13.15
N GLU A 488 2.35 10.95 -12.94
CA GLU A 488 3.42 10.48 -12.03
C GLU A 488 4.78 11.04 -12.43
N LYS A 489 5.12 10.97 -13.73
CA LYS A 489 6.38 11.50 -14.24
C LYS A 489 6.41 13.03 -14.18
N GLY A 490 5.33 13.69 -14.60
CA GLY A 490 5.24 15.16 -14.58
C GLY A 490 5.38 15.75 -13.17
N CYS A 491 4.68 15.20 -12.17
CA CYS A 491 4.82 15.62 -10.77
C CYS A 491 6.24 15.35 -10.25
N ARG A 492 6.80 14.18 -10.56
CA ARG A 492 8.14 13.78 -10.13
C ARG A 492 9.24 14.72 -10.63
N GLU A 493 9.18 15.15 -11.89
CA GLU A 493 10.15 16.09 -12.47
C GLU A 493 10.16 17.44 -11.73
N HIS A 494 9.09 17.75 -11.00
CA HIS A 494 8.96 18.93 -10.15
C HIS A 494 9.22 18.65 -8.65
N GLY A 495 9.73 17.46 -8.30
CA GLY A 495 9.96 17.08 -6.89
C GLY A 495 8.68 16.80 -6.10
N LEU A 496 7.57 16.51 -6.78
CA LEU A 496 6.24 16.24 -6.21
C LEU A 496 5.81 14.79 -6.49
N ILE A 497 4.67 14.40 -5.91
CA ILE A 497 3.97 13.14 -6.22
C ILE A 497 2.58 13.45 -6.79
N CYS A 498 2.06 12.61 -7.69
CA CYS A 498 0.69 12.78 -8.16
C CYS A 498 -0.31 12.49 -7.02
N GLU A 499 -1.33 13.33 -6.86
CA GLU A 499 -2.35 13.17 -5.83
C GLU A 499 -3.72 12.98 -6.49
N ARG A 500 -4.14 11.72 -6.59
CA ARG A 500 -5.37 11.35 -7.31
C ARG A 500 -6.61 12.06 -6.76
N SER A 501 -6.72 12.28 -5.45
CA SER A 501 -7.90 12.93 -4.86
C SER A 501 -8.12 14.37 -5.34
N PHE A 502 -7.09 15.02 -5.87
CA PHE A 502 -7.17 16.39 -6.39
C PHE A 502 -7.60 16.47 -7.86
N PHE A 503 -7.80 15.35 -8.56
CA PHE A 503 -8.41 15.38 -9.89
C PHE A 503 -9.79 16.04 -9.89
N ASP A 504 -10.60 15.80 -8.85
CA ASP A 504 -11.91 16.46 -8.68
C ASP A 504 -11.77 17.99 -8.53
N VAL A 505 -10.64 18.47 -8.01
CA VAL A 505 -10.34 19.89 -7.86
C VAL A 505 -9.91 20.49 -9.19
N ILE A 506 -9.10 19.77 -9.97
CA ILE A 506 -8.53 20.31 -11.21
C ILE A 506 -9.40 20.10 -12.47
N ASN A 507 -10.43 19.26 -12.39
CA ASN A 507 -11.36 18.98 -13.50
C ASN A 507 -12.40 20.10 -13.69
N GLN A 508 -11.95 21.36 -13.79
CA GLN A 508 -12.77 22.56 -13.94
C GLN A 508 -12.52 23.26 -15.28
N GLU A 509 -13.52 23.96 -15.80
CA GLU A 509 -13.44 24.70 -17.08
C GLU A 509 -12.32 25.74 -17.09
N SER A 510 -12.16 26.47 -15.99
CA SER A 510 -11.10 27.47 -15.82
C SER A 510 -9.68 26.88 -15.91
N ILE A 511 -9.53 25.58 -15.66
CA ILE A 511 -8.23 24.89 -15.68
C ILE A 511 -7.99 24.27 -17.06
N VAL A 512 -8.98 23.57 -17.61
CA VAL A 512 -8.84 22.95 -18.95
C VAL A 512 -8.87 23.96 -20.10
N ASN A 513 -9.43 25.16 -19.86
CA ASN A 513 -9.45 26.28 -20.80
C ASN A 513 -8.68 27.49 -20.24
N ARG A 514 -7.52 27.24 -19.63
CA ARG A 514 -6.70 28.29 -19.00
C ARG A 514 -6.39 29.47 -19.93
N ASN A 515 -6.22 29.21 -21.23
CA ASN A 515 -5.89 30.24 -22.22
C ASN A 515 -7.11 30.88 -22.89
N GLY A 516 -8.34 30.39 -22.61
CA GLY A 516 -9.56 30.89 -23.27
C GLY A 516 -9.71 30.49 -24.73
N ASN A 517 -8.88 29.56 -25.23
CA ASN A 517 -8.79 29.21 -26.66
C ASN A 517 -9.65 27.99 -27.05
N CYS A 518 -10.40 27.40 -26.11
CA CYS A 518 -11.27 26.28 -26.42
C CYS A 518 -12.58 26.77 -27.05
N ASP A 519 -12.82 26.43 -28.31
CA ASP A 519 -14.12 26.66 -28.97
C ASP A 519 -15.27 25.98 -28.22
N ARG A 520 -15.00 24.78 -27.70
CA ARG A 520 -15.89 24.00 -26.86
C ARG A 520 -15.08 23.17 -25.87
N ILE A 521 -15.62 23.01 -24.66
CA ILE A 521 -15.08 22.08 -23.68
C ILE A 521 -15.84 20.76 -23.80
N GLU A 522 -15.10 19.67 -24.04
CA GLU A 522 -15.66 18.33 -24.18
C GLU A 522 -15.58 17.55 -22.88
N LEU A 523 -16.55 16.66 -22.68
CA LEU A 523 -16.57 15.68 -21.59
C LEU A 523 -16.21 14.31 -22.17
N VAL A 524 -15.11 13.73 -21.71
CA VAL A 524 -14.59 12.45 -22.20
C VAL A 524 -14.39 11.47 -21.06
N ALA A 525 -14.74 10.20 -21.30
CA ALA A 525 -14.46 9.10 -20.38
C ALA A 525 -13.11 8.45 -20.75
N SER A 526 -12.02 9.06 -20.28
CA SER A 526 -10.65 8.64 -20.66
C SER A 526 -9.68 8.76 -19.49
N PRO A 527 -8.79 7.76 -19.26
CA PRO A 527 -7.72 7.85 -18.27
C PRO A 527 -6.75 9.01 -18.45
N LEU A 528 -6.71 9.60 -19.65
CA LEU A 528 -5.85 10.72 -19.97
C LEU A 528 -6.41 12.06 -19.48
N ALA A 529 -7.73 12.18 -19.29
CA ALA A 529 -8.38 13.41 -18.85
C ALA A 529 -8.10 13.72 -17.36
N PRO A 530 -7.99 15.01 -16.98
CA PRO A 530 -8.21 16.20 -17.81
C PRO A 530 -6.97 16.64 -18.61
N TYR A 531 -7.22 17.26 -19.76
CA TYR A 531 -6.23 17.95 -20.60
C TYR A 531 -6.87 19.15 -21.30
N ASN A 532 -6.12 19.90 -22.11
CA ASN A 532 -6.62 21.11 -22.77
C ASN A 532 -7.95 20.87 -23.49
N CYS A 533 -8.95 21.69 -23.18
CA CYS A 533 -10.33 21.61 -23.69
C CYS A 533 -11.14 20.34 -23.35
N HIS A 534 -10.61 19.42 -22.53
CA HIS A 534 -11.26 18.13 -22.23
C HIS A 534 -11.33 17.86 -20.73
N ARG A 535 -12.56 17.77 -20.22
CA ARG A 535 -12.86 17.39 -18.84
C ARG A 535 -13.16 15.88 -18.75
N GLN A 536 -12.85 15.31 -17.61
CA GLN A 536 -13.23 13.93 -17.30
C GLN A 536 -14.73 13.83 -17.07
N ALA A 537 -15.38 12.89 -17.76
CA ALA A 537 -16.78 12.53 -17.60
C ALA A 537 -16.99 11.38 -16.59
N GLU A 538 -16.00 10.49 -16.45
CA GLU A 538 -16.06 9.31 -15.59
C GLU A 538 -14.99 9.39 -14.49
N ARG A 539 -15.42 9.73 -13.27
CA ARG A 539 -14.52 9.96 -12.12
C ARG A 539 -13.66 8.74 -11.77
N MET A 540 -14.14 7.52 -12.05
CA MET A 540 -13.37 6.30 -11.82
C MET A 540 -12.15 6.17 -12.74
N LEU A 541 -12.13 6.91 -13.85
CA LEU A 541 -11.05 6.90 -14.83
C LEU A 541 -9.95 7.93 -14.56
N PHE A 542 -10.07 8.81 -13.56
CA PHE A 542 -8.91 9.62 -13.17
C PHE A 542 -7.70 8.73 -12.85
N SER A 543 -6.58 8.99 -13.53
CA SER A 543 -5.34 8.22 -13.40
C SER A 543 -4.10 9.10 -13.32
N CYS A 544 -3.23 8.82 -12.36
CA CYS A 544 -1.87 9.35 -12.32
C CYS A 544 -0.98 8.68 -13.39
N ALA A 545 -1.15 7.37 -13.60
CA ALA A 545 -0.20 6.53 -14.34
C ALA A 545 -0.33 6.58 -15.86
N SER A 546 -1.51 6.86 -16.43
CA SER A 546 -1.74 6.76 -17.87
C SER A 546 -0.86 7.75 -18.68
N VAL A 547 -0.22 7.22 -19.73
CA VAL A 547 0.66 7.95 -20.66
C VAL A 547 -0.08 8.17 -21.99
N PRO A 548 -0.14 9.41 -22.51
CA PRO A 548 -0.71 9.64 -23.83
C PRO A 548 0.14 9.03 -24.95
N GLN A 549 -0.51 8.45 -25.96
CA GLN A 549 0.19 7.97 -27.17
C GLN A 549 0.37 9.08 -28.22
N SER A 550 -0.48 10.11 -28.18
CA SER A 550 -0.40 11.28 -29.06
C SER A 550 0.32 12.43 -28.34
N ASP A 551 1.23 13.08 -29.06
CA ASP A 551 1.94 14.27 -28.61
C ASP A 551 1.04 15.51 -28.49
N GLU A 552 -0.20 15.44 -28.98
CA GLU A 552 -1.19 16.51 -28.86
C GLU A 552 -1.81 16.59 -27.46
N ILE A 553 -1.75 15.50 -26.69
CA ILE A 553 -2.34 15.44 -25.35
C ILE A 553 -1.29 15.82 -24.32
N GLN A 554 -1.43 17.03 -23.78
CA GLN A 554 -0.71 17.47 -22.60
C GLN A 554 -1.59 17.29 -21.35
N ARG A 555 -1.24 16.33 -20.49
CA ARG A 555 -2.03 16.04 -19.28
C ARG A 555 -1.91 17.17 -18.26
N ILE A 556 -3.04 17.52 -17.65
CA ILE A 556 -3.11 18.43 -16.51
C ILE A 556 -3.13 17.57 -15.24
N CYS A 557 -2.09 17.73 -14.43
CA CYS A 557 -1.74 16.79 -13.38
C CYS A 557 -1.89 17.42 -12.00
N PRO A 558 -2.66 16.79 -11.10
CA PRO A 558 -2.73 17.21 -9.72
C PRO A 558 -1.57 16.59 -8.94
N CYS A 559 -0.73 17.43 -8.36
CA CYS A 559 0.42 17.02 -7.59
C CYS A 559 0.30 17.52 -6.14
N ARG A 560 1.10 16.95 -5.26
CA ARG A 560 1.34 17.46 -3.89
C ARG A 560 2.79 17.26 -3.49
N ASP A 561 3.22 17.98 -2.46
CA ASP A 561 4.48 17.70 -1.79
C ASP A 561 4.41 16.45 -0.92
N PHE A 562 5.55 16.05 -0.36
CA PHE A 562 5.64 14.94 0.57
C PHE A 562 6.72 15.17 1.62
N ILE A 563 6.56 14.53 2.78
CA ILE A 563 7.55 14.57 3.85
C ILE A 563 8.75 13.70 3.41
N PRO A 564 10.01 14.20 3.48
CA PRO A 564 11.18 13.40 3.14
C PRO A 564 11.23 12.07 3.91
N GLY A 565 11.34 10.96 3.19
CA GLY A 565 11.31 9.61 3.76
C GLY A 565 9.91 9.12 4.20
N GLN A 566 8.83 9.85 3.88
CA GLN A 566 7.44 9.45 4.09
C GLN A 566 6.56 9.95 2.94
N ILE A 567 6.63 9.28 1.80
CA ILE A 567 6.02 9.76 0.55
C ILE A 567 4.48 9.78 0.57
N ALA A 568 3.88 8.92 1.42
CA ALA A 568 2.44 8.83 1.60
C ALA A 568 1.81 10.10 2.20
N LEU A 569 2.59 10.97 2.85
CA LEU A 569 2.08 12.12 3.59
C LEU A 569 2.67 13.43 3.07
N CYS A 570 1.81 14.41 2.79
CA CYS A 570 2.19 15.79 2.51
C CYS A 570 2.70 16.52 3.76
N SER A 571 3.38 17.66 3.60
CA SER A 571 3.85 18.44 4.76
C SER A 571 2.69 18.94 5.64
N LEU A 572 1.53 19.18 5.03
CA LEU A 572 0.30 19.60 5.71
C LEU A 572 -0.57 18.43 6.20
N CYS A 573 -0.12 17.19 6.06
CA CYS A 573 -0.92 15.99 6.32
C CYS A 573 -0.85 15.51 7.78
N LEU A 574 0.13 15.97 8.57
CA LEU A 574 0.32 15.57 9.98
C LEU A 574 -0.60 16.35 10.93
#